data_AF-A0A9X9F4U7-F1
#
_entry.id   AF-A0A9X9F4U7-F1
#
_cell.length_a   1.000
_cell.length_b   1.000
_cell.length_c   1.000
_cell.angle_alpha   90.00
_cell.angle_beta   90.00
_cell.angle_gamma   90.00
#
_symmetry.space_group_name_H-M   'P 1'
#
loop_
_entity.id
_entity.type
_entity.pdbx_description
1 polymer ?
#
loop_
_entity_poly.entity_id
_entity_poly.type
_entity_poly.pdbx_seq_one_letter_code
_entity_poly.pdbx_strand_id
1 'polypeptide(L)'
;MLKEIKCECGHVNPIGTVFCEACGKPFESNENAKLLDMRYEGSARRSLTQTKTIVDKIWSFFSSVKVGVWLIVITLAASAIGTIFPQEMYITPGIAPAEYYKQEYGFLGQLYYQLGFNNLYGSWWYMILIASIGISLVICSLDRVIPLYKALKKQGVKRHPSFLKRQR
;
A
#
# COMPACT_ATOMS: atom_id res chain seq x y z
N MET A 1 15.82 -16.66 1.69
CA MET A 1 15.46 -17.54 2.81
C MET A 1 15.31 -16.71 4.07
N LEU A 2 14.14 -16.74 4.70
CA LEU A 2 13.92 -16.12 6.00
C LEU A 2 14.69 -16.95 7.03
N LYS A 3 15.59 -16.32 7.79
CA LYS A 3 16.25 -16.96 8.92
C LYS A 3 15.20 -17.22 10.01
N GLU A 4 15.38 -18.27 10.82
CA GLU A 4 14.41 -18.75 11.81
C GLU A 4 14.94 -18.61 13.25
N ILE A 5 14.04 -18.38 14.22
CA ILE A 5 14.33 -18.34 15.67
C ILE A 5 13.48 -19.37 16.41
N LYS A 6 14.11 -20.11 17.33
CA LYS A 6 13.41 -21.10 18.17
C LYS A 6 13.00 -20.47 19.49
N CYS A 7 11.73 -20.60 19.86
CA CYS A 7 11.25 -20.23 21.18
C CYS A 7 11.46 -21.39 22.18
N GLU A 8 11.54 -21.08 23.48
CA GLU A 8 11.61 -22.07 24.56
C GLU A 8 10.44 -23.07 24.57
N CYS A 9 9.29 -22.71 24.00
CA CYS A 9 8.16 -23.62 23.83
C CYS A 9 8.35 -24.65 22.70
N GLY A 10 9.50 -24.66 22.03
CA GLY A 10 9.83 -25.54 20.90
C GLY A 10 9.30 -25.07 19.54
N HIS A 11 8.58 -23.95 19.47
CA HIS A 11 8.04 -23.42 18.22
C HIS A 11 9.09 -22.61 17.44
N VAL A 12 9.16 -22.83 16.13
CA VAL A 12 10.05 -22.11 15.22
C VAL A 12 9.30 -20.91 14.63
N ASN A 13 9.80 -19.71 14.85
CA ASN A 13 9.23 -18.48 14.32
C ASN A 13 10.15 -17.85 13.27
N PRO A 14 9.62 -17.16 12.25
CA PRO A 14 10.43 -16.40 11.32
C PRO A 14 11.11 -15.20 12.02
N ILE A 15 12.33 -14.84 11.59
CA ILE A 15 13.03 -13.66 12.09
C ILE A 15 12.23 -12.38 11.79
N GLY A 16 12.14 -11.50 12.79
CA GLY A 16 11.33 -10.28 12.76
C GLY A 16 9.94 -10.43 13.40
N THR A 17 9.66 -11.59 14.00
CA THR A 17 8.50 -11.75 14.90
C THR A 17 8.79 -11.09 16.25
N VAL A 18 7.83 -10.34 16.78
CA VAL A 18 7.99 -9.63 18.08
C VAL A 18 7.77 -10.58 19.26
N PHE A 19 6.91 -11.58 19.06
CA PHE A 19 6.57 -12.62 20.04
C PHE A 19 6.40 -13.97 19.34
N CYS A 20 6.47 -15.04 20.11
CA CYS A 20 6.22 -16.38 19.58
C CYS A 20 4.76 -16.55 19.18
N GLU A 21 4.51 -16.96 17.93
CA GLU A 21 3.18 -17.18 17.36
C GLU A 21 2.39 -18.29 18.09
N ALA A 22 3.08 -19.20 18.78
CA ALA A 22 2.46 -20.31 19.51
C ALA A 22 2.19 -20.02 21.00
N CYS A 23 3.12 -19.39 21.72
CA CYS A 23 3.01 -19.21 23.18
C CYS A 23 2.83 -17.76 23.64
N GLY A 24 3.00 -16.77 22.75
CA GLY A 24 2.89 -15.34 23.09
C GLY A 24 4.06 -14.78 23.90
N LYS A 25 5.14 -15.55 24.13
CA LYS A 25 6.34 -15.04 24.80
C LYS A 25 7.02 -13.99 23.90
N PRO A 26 7.25 -12.75 24.37
CA PRO A 26 7.99 -11.74 23.60
C PRO A 26 9.47 -12.15 23.49
N PHE A 27 10.08 -11.89 22.34
CA PHE A 27 11.51 -12.11 22.12
C PHE A 27 12.37 -10.93 22.62
N GLU A 28 11.80 -9.72 22.65
CA GLU A 28 12.44 -8.53 23.20
C GLU A 28 11.74 -8.06 24.48
N SER A 29 12.51 -7.79 25.53
CA SER A 29 12.04 -7.31 26.84
C SER A 29 11.89 -5.78 26.87
N ASN A 30 11.21 -5.19 25.88
CA ASN A 30 10.87 -3.76 25.98
C ASN A 30 9.71 -3.58 26.96
N GLU A 31 10.02 -3.05 28.16
CA GLU A 31 9.04 -2.77 29.23
C GLU A 31 8.02 -1.69 28.83
N ASN A 32 8.32 -0.89 27.80
CA ASN A 32 7.46 0.17 27.26
C ASN A 32 6.70 -0.23 25.98
N ALA A 33 6.67 -1.53 25.63
CA ALA A 33 5.97 -1.97 24.43
C ALA A 33 4.45 -1.84 24.61
N LYS A 34 3.81 -1.07 23.72
CA LYS A 34 2.36 -0.99 23.48
C LYS A 34 1.71 -2.37 23.63
N LEU A 35 0.46 -2.45 24.12
CA LEU A 35 -0.31 -3.71 24.16
C LEU A 35 -0.45 -4.27 22.72
N LEU A 36 0.44 -5.18 22.35
CA LEU A 36 0.45 -5.83 21.04
C LEU A 36 -0.44 -7.09 21.11
N ASP A 37 -1.39 -7.21 20.19
CA ASP A 37 -2.28 -8.37 20.12
C ASP A 37 -1.64 -9.52 19.30
N MET A 38 -1.79 -10.76 19.78
CA MET A 38 -1.23 -11.97 19.16
C MET A 38 -1.81 -12.27 17.79
N ARG A 39 -2.97 -11.71 17.44
CA ARG A 39 -3.66 -12.04 16.18
C ARG A 39 -2.96 -11.49 14.94
N TYR A 40 -2.17 -10.42 15.05
CA TYR A 40 -1.66 -9.76 13.85
C TYR A 40 -0.39 -8.92 14.04
N GLU A 41 -0.21 -8.26 15.19
CA GLU A 41 0.80 -7.21 15.30
C GLU A 41 2.25 -7.72 15.45
N GLY A 42 2.45 -8.99 15.80
CA GLY A 42 3.79 -9.56 16.00
C GLY A 42 4.27 -10.57 14.98
N SER A 43 3.51 -10.84 13.91
CA SER A 43 3.99 -11.68 12.81
C SER A 43 4.98 -10.91 11.93
N ALA A 44 6.07 -11.56 11.51
CA ALA A 44 7.06 -10.96 10.63
C ALA A 44 6.43 -10.54 9.27
N ARG A 45 6.50 -9.25 8.94
CA ARG A 45 6.12 -8.77 7.60
C ARG A 45 7.32 -8.81 6.66
N ARG A 46 7.08 -9.21 5.41
CA ARG A 46 8.13 -9.28 4.38
C ARG A 46 8.70 -7.89 4.10
N SER A 47 7.83 -6.88 4.09
CA SER A 47 8.19 -5.46 3.93
C SER A 47 9.15 -4.92 5.01
N LEU A 48 9.18 -5.52 6.21
CA LEU A 48 10.04 -5.11 7.34
C LEU A 48 11.32 -5.94 7.48
N THR A 49 11.37 -7.16 6.93
CA THR A 49 12.41 -8.16 7.22
C THR A 49 13.39 -8.42 6.08
N GLN A 50 13.08 -7.98 4.86
CA GLN A 50 13.91 -8.20 3.67
C GLN A 50 14.02 -6.92 2.84
N THR A 51 15.17 -6.25 2.87
CA THR A 51 15.47 -5.06 2.03
C THR A 51 16.81 -5.23 1.30
N LYS A 52 17.06 -6.40 0.70
CA LYS A 52 18.36 -6.71 0.09
C LYS A 52 18.41 -6.43 -1.41
N THR A 53 17.30 -6.58 -2.11
CA THR A 53 17.25 -6.45 -3.58
C THR A 53 16.45 -5.22 -4.02
N ILE A 54 16.67 -4.78 -5.27
CA ILE A 54 15.90 -3.68 -5.88
C ILE A 54 14.40 -3.99 -5.90
N VAL A 55 14.05 -5.26 -6.20
CA VAL A 55 12.66 -5.74 -6.18
C VAL A 55 12.06 -5.63 -4.78
N ASP A 56 12.79 -5.99 -3.73
CA ASP A 56 12.32 -5.84 -2.35
C ASP A 56 12.12 -4.37 -1.97
N LYS A 57 12.95 -3.47 -2.49
CA LYS A 57 12.83 -2.02 -2.24
C LYS A 57 11.58 -1.44 -2.90
N ILE A 58 11.30 -1.85 -4.14
CA ILE A 58 10.06 -1.49 -4.86
C ILE A 58 8.85 -2.07 -4.10
N TRP A 59 8.91 -3.33 -3.68
CA TRP A 59 7.85 -3.97 -2.90
C TRP A 59 7.58 -3.23 -1.59
N SER A 60 8.63 -2.84 -0.87
CA SER A 60 8.54 -2.07 0.38
C SER A 60 7.90 -0.69 0.15
N PHE A 61 8.24 -0.03 -0.96
CA PHE A 61 7.64 1.26 -1.35
C PHE A 61 6.13 1.15 -1.61
N PHE A 62 5.72 0.21 -2.47
CA PHE A 62 4.30 0.00 -2.79
C PHE A 62 3.49 -0.65 -1.67
N SER A 63 4.14 -1.29 -0.68
CA SER A 63 3.50 -1.83 0.52
C SER A 63 3.16 -0.75 1.58
N SER A 64 3.56 0.50 1.36
CA SER A 64 3.28 1.60 2.28
C SER A 64 1.90 2.20 2.01
N VAL A 65 1.02 2.13 3.02
CA VAL A 65 -0.33 2.77 2.96
C VAL A 65 -0.22 4.28 2.66
N LYS A 66 0.84 4.94 3.15
CA LYS A 66 1.07 6.38 2.91
C LYS A 66 1.24 6.69 1.42
N VAL A 67 1.94 5.83 0.68
CA VAL A 67 2.16 6.00 -0.76
C VAL A 67 0.86 5.81 -1.51
N GLY A 68 0.08 4.76 -1.18
CA GLY A 68 -1.25 4.54 -1.77
C GLY A 68 -2.18 5.73 -1.58
N VAL A 69 -2.23 6.31 -0.37
CA VAL A 69 -3.04 7.50 -0.08
C VAL A 69 -2.59 8.71 -0.92
N TRP A 70 -1.28 8.93 -1.03
CA TRP A 70 -0.75 10.02 -1.87
C TRP A 70 -1.10 9.85 -3.35
N LEU A 71 -1.01 8.63 -3.88
CA LEU A 71 -1.40 8.35 -5.27
C LEU A 71 -2.88 8.66 -5.50
N ILE A 72 -3.76 8.26 -4.58
CA ILE A 72 -5.20 8.56 -4.66
C ILE A 72 -5.45 10.07 -4.67
N VAL A 73 -4.78 10.82 -3.79
CA VAL A 73 -4.93 12.29 -3.72
C VAL A 73 -4.47 12.95 -5.02
N ILE A 74 -3.33 12.53 -5.57
CA ILE A 74 -2.80 13.07 -6.83
C ILE A 74 -3.75 12.74 -7.99
N THR A 75 -4.24 11.51 -8.08
CA THR A 75 -5.21 11.11 -9.11
C THR A 75 -6.50 11.90 -9.00
N LEU A 76 -7.03 12.10 -7.79
CA LEU A 76 -8.25 12.88 -7.58
C LEU A 76 -8.05 14.33 -8.01
N ALA A 77 -6.92 14.96 -7.64
CA ALA A 77 -6.58 16.31 -8.10
C ALA A 77 -6.45 16.37 -9.63
N ALA A 78 -5.81 15.38 -10.26
CA ALA A 78 -5.71 15.30 -11.71
C ALA A 78 -7.08 15.13 -12.39
N SER A 79 -7.98 14.32 -11.83
CA SER A 79 -9.36 14.17 -12.31
C SER A 79 -10.18 15.44 -12.14
N ALA A 80 -10.00 16.17 -11.03
CA ALA A 80 -10.65 17.45 -10.82
C ALA A 80 -10.17 18.50 -11.83
N ILE A 81 -8.85 18.57 -12.08
CA ILE A 81 -8.27 19.48 -13.08
C ILE A 81 -8.73 19.11 -14.49
N GLY A 82 -8.71 17.82 -14.84
CA GLY A 82 -9.13 17.34 -16.15
C GLY A 82 -10.64 17.36 -16.41
N THR A 83 -11.45 17.79 -15.44
CA THR A 83 -12.88 18.03 -15.62
C THR A 83 -13.25 19.52 -15.58
N ILE A 84 -12.26 20.43 -15.49
CA ILE A 84 -12.47 21.88 -15.54
C ILE A 84 -12.97 22.31 -16.93
N PHE A 85 -12.37 21.76 -18.00
CA PHE A 85 -12.79 22.03 -19.38
C PHE A 85 -13.54 20.82 -19.96
N PRO A 86 -14.46 21.04 -20.92
CA PRO A 86 -15.19 19.95 -21.55
C PRO A 86 -14.22 18.95 -22.19
N GLN A 87 -14.40 17.66 -21.93
CA GLN A 87 -13.62 16.59 -22.57
C GLN A 87 -13.84 16.57 -24.09
N GLU A 88 -12.90 16.02 -24.85
CA GLU A 88 -12.94 16.02 -26.32
C GLU A 88 -14.22 15.42 -26.91
N MET A 89 -14.85 14.47 -26.22
CA MET A 89 -16.11 13.84 -26.60
C MET A 89 -17.30 14.80 -26.61
N TYR A 90 -17.22 15.92 -25.89
CA TYR A 90 -18.30 16.91 -25.78
C TYR A 90 -18.05 18.16 -26.65
N ILE A 91 -16.95 18.21 -27.40
CA ILE A 91 -16.63 19.32 -28.30
C ILE A 91 -17.40 19.16 -29.61
N THR A 92 -17.74 20.29 -30.24
CA THR A 92 -18.40 20.34 -31.55
C THR A 92 -17.68 19.46 -32.58
N PRO A 93 -18.35 18.46 -33.17
CA PRO A 93 -17.74 17.60 -34.17
C PRO A 93 -17.35 18.41 -35.41
N GLY A 94 -16.09 18.30 -35.84
CA GLY A 94 -15.56 18.94 -37.04
C GLY A 94 -14.48 20.01 -36.79
N ILE A 95 -14.21 20.40 -35.55
CA ILE A 95 -13.11 21.31 -35.18
C ILE A 95 -11.98 20.49 -34.55
N ALA A 96 -10.74 20.79 -34.91
CA ALA A 96 -9.59 20.15 -34.27
C ALA A 96 -9.55 20.52 -32.78
N PRO A 97 -9.45 19.55 -31.85
CA PRO A 97 -9.50 19.85 -30.41
C PRO A 97 -8.45 20.90 -29.99
N ALA A 98 -7.25 20.84 -30.55
CA ALA A 98 -6.18 21.80 -30.30
C ALA A 98 -6.57 23.25 -30.63
N GLU A 99 -7.33 23.45 -31.71
CA GLU A 99 -7.82 24.77 -32.11
C GLU A 99 -8.93 25.25 -31.20
N TYR A 100 -9.88 24.37 -30.85
CA TYR A 100 -10.98 24.69 -29.94
C TYR A 100 -10.46 25.19 -28.59
N TYR A 101 -9.58 24.44 -27.94
CA TYR A 101 -9.06 24.84 -26.62
C TYR A 101 -8.24 26.13 -26.68
N LYS A 102 -7.47 26.35 -27.75
CA LYS A 102 -6.66 27.55 -27.91
C LYS A 102 -7.52 28.79 -28.20
N GLN A 103 -8.60 28.66 -28.97
CA GLN A 103 -9.48 29.77 -29.29
C GLN A 103 -10.37 30.15 -28.10
N GLU A 104 -10.93 29.17 -27.39
CA GLU A 104 -11.86 29.40 -26.28
C GLU A 104 -11.14 29.78 -24.98
N TYR A 105 -10.02 29.10 -24.67
CA TYR A 105 -9.31 29.23 -23.38
C TYR A 105 -7.88 29.76 -23.51
N GLY A 106 -7.46 30.19 -24.70
CA GLY A 106 -6.16 30.80 -24.94
C GLY A 106 -4.98 29.89 -24.58
N PHE A 107 -4.01 30.45 -23.86
CA PHE A 107 -2.79 29.74 -23.44
C PHE A 107 -3.08 28.56 -22.51
N LEU A 108 -4.03 28.70 -21.58
CA LEU A 108 -4.40 27.64 -20.65
C LEU A 108 -5.00 26.44 -21.37
N GLY A 109 -5.84 26.68 -22.39
CA GLY A 109 -6.38 25.62 -23.23
C GLY A 109 -5.32 24.90 -24.07
N GLN A 110 -4.33 25.63 -24.57
CA GLN A 110 -3.20 25.01 -25.28
C GLN A 110 -2.39 24.08 -24.36
N LEU A 111 -2.10 24.52 -23.12
CA LEU A 111 -1.40 23.70 -22.13
C LEU A 111 -2.25 22.47 -21.74
N TYR A 112 -3.56 22.65 -21.59
CA TYR A 112 -4.51 21.60 -21.27
C TYR A 112 -4.50 20.47 -22.30
N TYR A 113 -4.52 20.83 -23.58
CA TYR A 113 -4.40 19.87 -24.69
C TYR A 113 -3.03 19.19 -24.73
N GLN A 114 -1.93 19.93 -24.56
CA GLN A 114 -0.58 19.37 -24.57
C GLN A 114 -0.32 18.38 -23.43
N LEU A 115 -0.88 18.64 -22.24
CA LEU A 115 -0.79 17.75 -21.09
C LEU A 115 -1.73 16.54 -21.22
N GLY A 116 -2.58 16.49 -22.25
CA GLY A 116 -3.51 15.38 -22.49
C GLY A 116 -4.74 15.40 -21.59
N PHE A 117 -5.08 16.53 -20.98
CA PHE A 117 -6.29 16.66 -20.16
C PHE A 117 -7.58 16.65 -21.01
N ASN A 118 -7.48 16.95 -22.32
CA ASN A 118 -8.59 16.84 -23.28
C ASN A 118 -9.14 15.42 -23.42
N ASN A 119 -8.29 14.41 -23.22
CA ASN A 119 -8.64 13.00 -23.14
C ASN A 119 -7.96 12.38 -21.93
N LEU A 120 -8.38 12.85 -20.75
CA LEU A 120 -7.73 12.47 -19.49
C LEU A 120 -7.71 10.95 -19.30
N TYR A 121 -8.85 10.30 -19.52
CA TYR A 121 -9.03 8.86 -19.26
C TYR A 121 -8.30 7.96 -20.27
N GLY A 122 -8.08 8.45 -21.50
CA GLY A 122 -7.25 7.78 -22.51
C GLY A 122 -5.75 8.10 -22.38
N SER A 123 -5.38 9.06 -21.54
CA SER A 123 -3.99 9.49 -21.42
C SER A 123 -3.12 8.44 -20.74
N TRP A 124 -1.98 8.13 -21.37
CA TRP A 124 -1.03 7.12 -20.91
C TRP A 124 -0.52 7.37 -19.48
N TRP A 125 -0.27 8.64 -19.12
CA TRP A 125 0.20 8.98 -17.77
C TRP A 125 -0.89 8.77 -16.71
N TYR A 126 -2.15 9.02 -17.05
CA TYR A 126 -3.29 8.82 -16.15
C TYR A 126 -3.59 7.32 -15.96
N MET A 127 -3.49 6.54 -17.04
CA MET A 127 -3.54 5.07 -16.99
C MET A 127 -2.45 4.49 -16.08
N ILE A 128 -1.22 5.02 -16.14
CA ILE A 128 -0.13 4.63 -15.23
C ILE A 128 -0.46 4.96 -13.78
N LEU A 129 -1.06 6.14 -13.51
CA LEU A 129 -1.49 6.49 -12.16
C LEU A 129 -2.52 5.49 -11.61
N ILE A 130 -3.57 5.18 -12.39
CA ILE A 130 -4.59 4.20 -11.99
C ILE A 130 -3.96 2.82 -11.76
N ALA A 131 -3.11 2.36 -12.68
CA ALA A 131 -2.41 1.08 -12.55
C ALA A 131 -1.55 1.05 -11.29
N SER A 132 -0.84 2.14 -10.99
CA SER A 132 0.00 2.25 -9.79
C SER A 132 -0.81 2.19 -8.50
N ILE A 133 -2.00 2.79 -8.46
CA ILE A 133 -2.93 2.67 -7.33
C ILE A 133 -3.36 1.21 -7.18
N GLY A 134 -3.81 0.56 -8.26
CA GLY A 134 -4.22 -0.84 -8.22
C GLY A 134 -3.12 -1.76 -7.69
N ILE A 135 -1.89 -1.59 -8.20
CA ILE A 135 -0.72 -2.33 -7.73
C ILE A 135 -0.45 -2.06 -6.24
N SER A 136 -0.50 -0.80 -5.80
CA SER A 136 -0.29 -0.44 -4.39
C SER A 136 -1.31 -1.11 -3.46
N LEU A 137 -2.59 -1.12 -3.85
CA LEU A 137 -3.68 -1.72 -3.07
C LEU A 137 -3.51 -3.24 -2.97
N VAL A 138 -3.18 -3.90 -4.08
CA VAL A 138 -2.94 -5.35 -4.11
C VAL A 138 -1.74 -5.71 -3.23
N ILE A 139 -0.61 -5.03 -3.38
CA ILE A 139 0.62 -5.31 -2.62
C ILE A 139 0.40 -5.06 -1.12
N CYS A 140 -0.16 -3.90 -0.74
CA CYS A 140 -0.49 -3.58 0.65
C CYS A 140 -1.45 -4.60 1.27
N SER A 141 -2.44 -5.06 0.50
CA SER A 141 -3.39 -6.07 0.96
C SER A 141 -2.71 -7.42 1.17
N LEU A 142 -1.85 -7.86 0.26
CA LEU A 142 -1.14 -9.14 0.38
C LEU A 142 -0.17 -9.15 1.57
N ASP A 143 0.59 -8.08 1.79
CA ASP A 143 1.54 -7.97 2.92
C ASP A 143 0.82 -8.06 4.28
N ARG A 144 -0.46 -7.66 4.34
CA ARG A 144 -1.30 -7.65 5.54
C ARG A 144 -2.18 -8.90 5.71
N VAL A 145 -2.85 -9.33 4.65
CA VAL A 145 -3.85 -10.41 4.72
C VAL A 145 -3.19 -11.77 4.92
N ILE A 146 -2.03 -12.03 4.29
CA ILE A 146 -1.36 -13.33 4.38
C ILE A 146 -0.91 -13.64 5.83
N PRO A 147 -0.21 -12.73 6.54
CA PRO A 147 0.15 -12.99 7.94
C PRO A 147 -1.07 -13.12 8.85
N LEU A 148 -2.10 -12.28 8.65
CA LEU A 148 -3.34 -12.34 9.42
C LEU A 148 -4.04 -13.70 9.25
N TYR A 149 -4.19 -14.18 8.02
CA TYR A 149 -4.82 -15.47 7.74
C TYR A 149 -4.06 -16.63 8.41
N LYS A 150 -2.71 -16.61 8.34
CA LYS A 150 -1.88 -17.62 9.02
C LYS A 150 -2.04 -17.59 10.53
N ALA A 151 -2.02 -16.40 11.13
CA ALA A 151 -2.17 -16.21 12.57
C ALA A 151 -3.55 -16.66 13.08
N LEU A 152 -4.62 -16.41 12.31
CA LEU A 152 -5.97 -16.87 12.64
C LEU A 152 -6.15 -18.39 12.49
N LYS A 153 -5.50 -19.01 11.50
CA LYS A 153 -5.62 -20.46 11.25
C LYS A 153 -4.80 -21.30 12.22
N LYS A 154 -3.69 -20.77 12.74
CA LYS A 154 -2.76 -21.47 13.64
C LYS A 154 -2.82 -20.93 15.07
N GLN A 155 -4.02 -20.71 15.62
CA GLN A 155 -4.15 -20.26 17.00
C GLN A 155 -3.76 -21.37 17.99
N GLY A 156 -2.66 -21.16 18.72
CA GLY A 156 -2.24 -22.02 19.82
C GLY A 156 -3.06 -21.75 21.09
N VAL A 157 -3.47 -22.81 21.78
CA VAL A 157 -4.25 -22.72 23.04
C VAL A 157 -3.36 -22.36 24.24
N LYS A 158 -2.05 -22.66 24.17
CA LYS A 158 -1.11 -22.48 25.29
C LYS A 158 -0.58 -21.05 25.32
N ARG A 159 -0.95 -20.26 26.32
CA ARG A 159 -0.41 -18.90 26.54
C ARG A 159 0.61 -18.89 27.67
N HIS A 160 1.72 -18.20 27.46
CA HIS A 160 2.74 -18.01 28.48
C HIS A 160 2.24 -17.06 29.60
N PRO A 161 2.56 -17.29 30.88
CA PRO A 161 2.09 -16.44 31.99
C PRO A 161 2.50 -14.97 31.85
N SER A 162 3.67 -14.69 31.27
CA SER A 162 4.10 -13.31 31.00
C SER A 162 3.18 -12.57 30.03
N PHE A 163 2.57 -13.28 29.08
CA PHE A 163 1.61 -12.71 28.14
C PHE A 163 0.29 -12.38 28.85
N LEU A 164 -0.21 -13.31 29.67
CA LEU A 164 -1.45 -13.12 30.45
C LEU A 164 -1.33 -11.95 31.44
N LYS A 165 -0.17 -11.79 32.09
CA LYS A 165 0.08 -10.69 33.03
C LYS A 165 0.02 -9.30 32.38
N ARG A 166 0.30 -9.19 31.08
CA ARG A 166 0.23 -7.93 30.31
C ARG A 166 -1.18 -7.61 29.80
N GLN A 167 -2.10 -8.57 29.79
CA GLN A 167 -3.48 -8.39 29.33
C GLN A 167 -4.47 -8.02 30.45
N ARG A 168 -4.00 -7.92 31.70
CA ARG A 168 -4.78 -7.59 32.88
C ARG A 168 -4.60 -6.12 33.23
#